data_AF-A0A7X4C3N8-F1
#
_entry.id   AF-A0A7X4C3N8-F1
#
_cell.length_a   1.000
_cell.length_b   1.000
_cell.length_c   1.000
_cell.angle_alpha   90.00
_cell.angle_beta   90.00
_cell.angle_gamma   90.00
#
_symmetry.space_group_name_H-M   'P 1'
#
loop_
_entity.id
_entity.type
_entity.pdbx_description
1 polymer ?
#
loop_
_entity_poly.entity_id
_entity_poly.type
_entity_poly.pdbx_seq_one_letter_code
_entity_poly.pdbx_strand_id
1 'polypeptide(L)'
;MNLVRFAIDRPIAVIAAVLMVVLFGLVALETIPIQLTPDVRKPIITVQTLWPGAAPAEVEREIVNRQEEMLKGVEGLEEVESRSENGRARVTLTFAIGTNMDRALLLVANRLDRVSGYPDEADRPTLRTAGAEDNAIAWFAIQTVEGNSRPVHTYGDFVEEVIQDRVERVEGVSRTDAFGGVQRELHITVLPERMAQFGLTVTEITQKLRAANASVSAGDVEEGKRRYLVRAEGELDTPEAVRAVVLRTASDSATGRIGRVTVGDIAEVSYGYSEPRARIR
;
A
#
# COMPACT_ATOMS: atom_id res chain seq x y z
N MET A 1 66.56 -2.93 22.67
CA MET A 1 66.37 -1.62 23.31
C MET A 1 65.68 -1.84 24.65
N ASN A 2 66.27 -1.34 25.74
CA ASN A 2 65.76 -1.59 27.09
C ASN A 2 64.72 -0.51 27.44
N LEU A 3 63.45 -0.78 27.12
CA LEU A 3 62.31 0.16 27.28
C LEU A 3 62.21 0.71 28.72
N VAL A 4 62.51 -0.14 29.71
CA VAL A 4 62.51 0.23 31.13
C VAL A 4 63.59 1.27 31.44
N ARG A 5 64.81 1.08 30.93
CA ARG A 5 65.91 2.03 31.14
C ARG A 5 65.62 3.37 30.45
N PHE A 6 65.08 3.35 29.23
CA PHE A 6 64.69 4.57 28.52
C PHE A 6 63.59 5.37 29.26
N ALA A 7 62.63 4.68 29.87
CA ALA A 7 61.60 5.32 30.68
C ALA A 7 62.15 5.95 31.98
N ILE A 8 63.15 5.31 32.60
CA ILE A 8 63.84 5.82 33.80
C ILE A 8 64.72 7.03 33.47
N ASP A 9 65.44 7.00 32.34
CA ASP A 9 66.37 8.06 31.94
C ASP A 9 65.65 9.34 31.46
N ARG A 10 64.36 9.27 31.11
CA ARG A 10 63.56 10.41 30.61
C ARG A 10 62.22 10.57 31.33
N PRO A 11 62.21 10.84 32.65
CA PRO A 11 60.99 10.87 33.46
C PRO A 11 60.00 11.95 33.01
N ILE A 12 60.49 13.12 32.56
CA ILE A 12 59.65 14.22 32.08
C ILE A 12 58.87 13.83 30.81
N ALA A 13 59.52 13.13 29.87
CA ALA A 13 58.87 12.69 28.64
C ALA A 13 57.78 11.64 28.92
N VAL A 14 58.03 10.74 29.88
CA VAL A 14 57.06 9.73 30.31
C VAL A 14 55.85 10.39 30.98
N ILE A 15 56.07 11.34 31.89
CA ILE A 15 55.00 12.09 32.55
C ILE A 15 54.15 12.87 31.54
N ALA A 16 54.79 13.51 30.56
CA ALA A 16 54.08 14.23 29.51
C ALA A 16 53.20 13.29 28.65
N ALA A 17 53.72 12.12 28.28
CA ALA A 17 52.96 11.12 27.53
C ALA A 17 51.75 10.59 28.33
N VAL A 18 51.93 10.31 29.63
CA VAL A 18 50.84 9.89 30.52
C VAL A 18 49.77 10.97 30.63
N LEU A 19 50.16 12.23 30.84
CA LEU A 19 49.22 13.36 30.86
C LEU A 19 48.45 13.50 29.55
N MET A 20 49.12 13.29 28.42
CA MET A 20 48.48 13.34 27.10
C MET A 20 47.44 12.24 26.94
N VAL A 21 47.76 11.00 27.35
CA VAL A 21 46.83 9.86 27.31
C VAL A 21 45.63 10.12 28.22
N VAL A 22 45.84 10.66 29.42
CA VAL A 22 44.76 11.01 30.36
C VAL A 22 43.86 12.11 29.77
N LEU A 23 44.45 13.14 29.15
CA LEU A 23 43.71 14.22 28.51
C LEU A 23 42.86 13.72 27.34
N PHE A 24 43.44 12.93 26.43
CA PHE A 24 42.69 12.30 25.33
C PHE A 24 41.63 11.32 25.84
N GLY A 25 41.90 10.61 26.93
CA GLY A 25 40.94 9.75 27.60
C GLY A 25 39.74 10.51 28.15
N LEU A 26 39.95 11.67 28.78
CA LEU A 26 38.89 12.55 29.27
C LEU A 26 38.03 13.10 28.12
N VAL A 27 38.67 13.60 27.06
CA VAL A 27 37.95 14.09 25.88
C VAL A 27 37.16 12.97 25.22
N ALA A 28 37.72 11.76 25.10
CA ALA A 28 37.03 10.60 24.55
C ALA A 28 35.81 10.20 25.41
N LEU A 29 35.91 10.31 26.74
CA LEU A 29 34.81 9.98 27.64
C LEU A 29 33.60 10.90 27.44
N GLU A 30 33.84 12.18 27.11
CA GLU A 30 32.78 13.16 26.84
C GLU A 30 32.28 13.12 25.38
N THR A 31 33.12 12.68 24.43
CA THR A 31 32.79 12.73 22.99
C THR A 31 32.26 11.41 22.44
N ILE A 32 32.53 10.26 23.07
CA ILE A 32 32.00 8.97 22.60
C ILE A 32 30.48 8.94 22.84
N PRO A 33 29.67 8.81 21.76
CA PRO A 33 28.23 8.71 21.91
C PRO A 33 27.86 7.39 22.61
N ILE A 34 27.15 7.49 23.73
CA ILE A 34 26.69 6.33 24.51
C ILE A 34 25.43 5.76 23.84
N GLN A 35 25.43 4.46 23.55
CA GLN A 35 24.26 3.72 23.06
C GLN A 35 23.91 2.61 24.05
N LEU A 36 22.61 2.48 24.39
CA LEU A 36 22.11 1.49 25.36
C LEU A 36 22.09 0.06 24.81
N THR A 37 22.02 -0.09 23.49
CA THR A 37 22.07 -1.35 22.76
C THR A 37 22.85 -1.13 21.46
N PRO A 38 23.69 -2.08 21.01
CA PRO A 38 24.24 -2.01 19.66
C PRO A 38 23.09 -2.00 18.65
N ASP A 39 23.14 -1.07 17.68
CA ASP A 39 22.18 -1.04 16.57
C ASP A 39 22.46 -2.21 15.61
N VAL A 40 21.99 -3.40 15.98
CA VAL A 40 22.07 -4.58 15.12
C VAL A 40 20.91 -4.51 14.14
N ARG A 41 21.06 -3.70 13.09
CA ARG A 41 20.10 -3.59 11.99
C ARG A 41 20.02 -4.93 11.26
N LYS A 42 19.08 -5.77 11.67
CA LYS A 42 18.77 -7.01 10.97
C LYS A 42 18.10 -6.67 9.63
N PRO A 43 18.51 -7.27 8.51
CA PRO A 43 17.82 -7.08 7.23
C PRO A 43 16.41 -7.67 7.31
N ILE A 44 15.38 -6.87 7.02
CA ILE A 44 13.99 -7.32 7.06
C ILE A 44 13.24 -7.02 5.76
N ILE A 45 12.31 -7.91 5.42
CA ILE A 45 11.32 -7.72 4.36
C ILE A 45 9.94 -7.77 5.00
N THR A 46 9.16 -6.71 4.83
CA THR A 46 7.77 -6.66 5.25
C THR A 46 6.86 -6.89 4.05
N VAL A 47 6.00 -7.89 4.16
CA VAL A 47 4.92 -8.17 3.22
C VAL A 47 3.63 -7.63 3.82
N GLN A 48 2.91 -6.78 3.09
CA GLN A 48 1.63 -6.24 3.52
C GLN A 48 0.55 -6.59 2.52
N THR A 49 -0.56 -7.11 3.02
CA THR A 49 -1.74 -7.47 2.21
C THR A 49 -2.97 -6.84 2.83
N LEU A 50 -3.77 -6.14 2.03
CA LEU A 50 -5.01 -5.54 2.48
C LEU A 50 -6.19 -6.42 2.05
N TRP A 51 -7.14 -6.60 2.95
CA TRP A 51 -8.41 -7.26 2.64
C TRP A 51 -9.53 -6.55 3.39
N PRO A 52 -9.99 -5.38 2.90
CA PRO A 52 -10.90 -4.52 3.63
C PRO A 52 -12.19 -5.24 4.06
N GLY A 53 -12.55 -5.09 5.33
CA GLY A 53 -13.77 -5.68 5.89
C GLY A 53 -13.64 -7.10 6.45
N ALA A 54 -12.49 -7.75 6.29
CA ALA A 54 -12.24 -9.07 6.87
C ALA A 54 -11.87 -9.02 8.35
N ALA A 55 -12.41 -9.96 9.14
CA ALA A 55 -12.06 -10.07 10.56
C ALA A 55 -10.61 -10.58 10.73
N PRO A 56 -9.90 -10.22 11.83
CA PRO A 56 -8.52 -10.67 12.05
C PRO A 56 -8.33 -12.19 11.93
N ALA A 57 -9.30 -13.00 12.40
CA ALA A 57 -9.25 -14.46 12.31
C ALA A 57 -9.46 -15.00 10.88
N GLU A 58 -10.13 -14.25 10.00
CA GLU A 58 -10.25 -14.60 8.58
C GLU A 58 -8.98 -14.22 7.83
N VAL A 59 -8.45 -13.03 8.10
CA VAL A 59 -7.16 -12.58 7.57
C VAL A 59 -6.05 -13.57 7.92
N GLU A 60 -6.01 -14.05 9.16
CA GLU A 60 -5.04 -15.05 9.58
C GLU A 60 -5.14 -16.34 8.75
N ARG A 61 -6.35 -16.88 8.62
CA ARG A 61 -6.59 -18.17 7.95
C ARG A 61 -6.41 -18.10 6.43
N GLU A 62 -6.95 -17.07 5.80
CA GLU A 62 -7.00 -16.97 4.33
C GLU A 62 -5.76 -16.31 3.72
N ILE A 63 -5.06 -15.46 4.49
CA ILE A 63 -3.91 -14.70 3.99
C ILE A 63 -2.62 -15.12 4.69
N VAL A 64 -2.52 -14.90 6.01
CA VAL A 64 -1.26 -15.07 6.75
C VAL A 64 -0.76 -16.52 6.70
N ASN A 65 -1.61 -17.49 7.08
CA ASN A 65 -1.21 -18.90 7.12
C ASN A 65 -0.70 -19.40 5.77
N ARG A 66 -1.36 -18.96 4.68
CA ARG A 66 -0.97 -19.32 3.31
C ARG A 66 0.34 -18.67 2.88
N GLN A 67 0.54 -17.40 3.25
CA GLN A 67 1.79 -16.70 2.99
C GLN A 67 2.95 -17.34 3.75
N GLU A 68 2.78 -17.59 5.05
CA GLU A 68 3.80 -18.24 5.87
C GLU A 68 4.18 -19.62 5.32
N GLU A 69 3.21 -20.42 4.88
CA GLU A 69 3.48 -21.75 4.33
C GLU A 69 4.38 -21.69 3.09
N MET A 70 4.16 -20.73 2.18
CA MET A 70 4.98 -20.57 0.98
C MET A 70 6.33 -19.91 1.24
N LEU A 71 6.40 -19.03 2.25
CA LEU A 71 7.60 -18.30 2.66
C LEU A 71 8.54 -19.12 3.53
N LYS A 72 8.09 -20.25 4.08
CA LYS A 72 8.96 -21.20 4.78
C LYS A 72 10.07 -21.71 3.86
N GLY A 73 11.29 -21.70 4.39
CA GLY A 73 12.48 -22.19 3.69
C GLY A 73 12.94 -21.27 2.55
N VAL A 74 12.63 -19.97 2.59
CA VAL A 74 13.39 -18.98 1.85
C VAL A 74 14.83 -18.96 2.38
N GLU A 75 15.80 -18.95 1.48
CA GLU A 75 17.23 -18.97 1.82
C GLU A 75 17.61 -17.73 2.64
N GLY A 76 18.32 -17.94 3.75
CA GLY A 76 18.77 -16.86 4.65
C GLY A 76 17.71 -16.30 5.61
N LEU A 77 16.49 -16.84 5.59
CA LEU A 77 15.41 -16.46 6.52
C LEU A 77 15.68 -17.04 7.92
N GLU A 78 15.74 -16.19 8.94
CA GLU A 78 15.91 -16.57 10.35
C GLU A 78 14.58 -16.63 11.11
N GLU A 79 13.70 -15.65 10.87
CA GLU A 79 12.49 -15.46 11.65
C GLU A 79 11.35 -14.92 10.78
N VAL A 80 10.13 -15.38 11.09
CA VAL A 80 8.88 -14.90 10.49
C VAL A 80 7.97 -14.44 11.62
N GLU A 81 7.61 -13.16 11.63
CA GLU A 81 6.61 -12.60 12.55
C GLU A 81 5.41 -12.13 11.73
N SER A 82 4.22 -12.63 12.04
CA SER A 82 2.99 -12.22 11.37
C SER A 82 2.02 -11.54 12.32
N ARG A 83 1.28 -10.56 11.79
CA ARG A 83 0.24 -9.82 12.49
C ARG A 83 -1.00 -9.71 11.61
N SER A 84 -2.13 -10.16 12.16
CA SER A 84 -3.45 -10.03 11.55
C SER A 84 -4.23 -8.94 12.28
N GLU A 85 -4.61 -7.91 11.54
CA GLU A 85 -5.44 -6.81 12.00
C GLU A 85 -6.74 -6.79 11.20
N ASN A 86 -7.70 -5.96 11.62
CA ASN A 86 -8.96 -5.81 10.89
C ASN A 86 -8.67 -5.28 9.48
N GLY A 87 -8.98 -6.10 8.48
CA GLY A 87 -8.76 -5.85 7.06
C GLY A 87 -7.31 -5.71 6.59
N ARG A 88 -6.31 -6.17 7.38
CA ARG A 88 -4.89 -6.07 7.02
C ARG A 88 -4.06 -7.21 7.59
N ALA A 89 -3.21 -7.80 6.76
CA ALA A 89 -2.13 -8.69 7.16
C ALA A 89 -0.77 -8.01 7.01
N ARG A 90 0.12 -8.25 7.98
CA ARG A 90 1.54 -7.89 7.91
C ARG A 90 2.38 -9.12 8.26
N VAL A 91 3.28 -9.52 7.37
CA VAL A 91 4.26 -10.59 7.58
C VAL A 91 5.65 -9.98 7.50
N THR A 92 6.42 -10.08 8.56
CA THR A 92 7.79 -9.58 8.67
C THR A 92 8.76 -10.75 8.60
N LEU A 93 9.64 -10.72 7.62
CA LEU A 93 10.66 -11.71 7.36
C LEU A 93 12.03 -11.15 7.76
N THR A 94 12.66 -11.74 8.75
CA THR A 94 13.99 -11.34 9.23
C THR A 94 15.04 -12.27 8.67
N PHE A 95 16.06 -11.71 8.03
CA PHE A 95 17.14 -12.46 7.38
C PHE A 95 18.44 -12.39 8.16
N ALA A 96 19.31 -13.38 7.94
CA ALA A 96 20.65 -13.42 8.50
C ALA A 96 21.51 -12.25 8.00
N ILE A 97 22.42 -11.77 8.85
CA ILE A 97 23.35 -10.68 8.52
C ILE A 97 24.25 -11.11 7.35
N GLY A 98 24.39 -10.24 6.35
CA GLY A 98 25.16 -10.53 5.12
C GLY A 98 24.35 -11.19 4.01
N THR A 99 23.05 -11.42 4.21
CA THR A 99 22.15 -11.86 3.13
C THR A 99 22.02 -10.77 2.07
N ASN A 100 22.11 -11.17 0.79
CA ASN A 100 21.84 -10.27 -0.32
C ASN A 100 20.32 -10.00 -0.40
N MET A 101 19.92 -8.77 -0.06
CA MET A 101 18.50 -8.40 0.04
C MET A 101 17.78 -8.33 -1.31
N ASP A 102 18.47 -8.00 -2.39
CA ASP A 102 17.86 -8.00 -3.73
C ASP A 102 17.46 -9.42 -4.14
N ARG A 103 18.35 -10.39 -3.90
CA ARG A 103 18.08 -11.81 -4.12
C ARG A 103 16.98 -12.31 -3.17
N ALA A 104 17.03 -11.92 -1.90
CA ALA A 104 16.00 -12.30 -0.93
C ALA A 104 14.63 -11.77 -1.35
N LEU A 105 14.53 -10.51 -1.80
CA LEU A 105 13.31 -9.90 -2.29
C LEU A 105 12.74 -10.64 -3.49
N LEU A 106 13.59 -10.99 -4.46
CA LEU A 106 13.18 -11.79 -5.62
C LEU A 106 12.69 -13.18 -5.21
N LEU A 107 13.36 -13.85 -4.27
CA LEU A 107 12.93 -15.16 -3.77
C LEU A 107 11.59 -15.07 -3.04
N VAL A 108 11.40 -14.07 -2.18
CA VAL A 108 10.13 -13.82 -1.47
C VAL A 108 9.01 -13.53 -2.46
N ALA A 109 9.22 -12.64 -3.43
CA ALA A 109 8.23 -12.35 -4.48
C ALA A 109 7.83 -13.62 -5.25
N ASN A 110 8.82 -14.41 -5.70
CA ASN A 110 8.57 -15.68 -6.39
C ASN A 110 7.84 -16.73 -5.54
N ARG A 111 7.99 -16.70 -4.20
CA ARG A 111 7.24 -17.58 -3.29
C ARG A 111 5.81 -17.08 -3.10
N LEU A 112 5.62 -15.77 -2.95
CA LEU A 112 4.30 -15.16 -2.83
C LEU A 112 3.46 -15.35 -4.09
N ASP A 113 4.06 -15.29 -5.28
CA ASP A 113 3.37 -15.54 -6.55
C ASP A 113 2.82 -16.97 -6.68
N ARG A 114 3.33 -17.92 -5.87
CA ARG A 114 2.82 -19.30 -5.81
C ARG A 114 1.68 -19.48 -4.82
N VAL A 115 1.40 -18.47 -3.98
CA VAL A 115 0.25 -18.51 -3.08
C VAL A 115 -1.01 -18.38 -3.93
N SER A 116 -1.79 -19.46 -3.98
CA SER A 116 -3.05 -19.49 -4.73
C SER A 116 -4.27 -19.31 -3.83
N GLY A 117 -5.34 -18.77 -4.40
CA GLY A 117 -6.66 -18.75 -3.79
C GLY A 117 -6.85 -17.68 -2.72
N TYR A 118 -6.20 -16.53 -2.87
CA TYR A 118 -6.62 -15.36 -2.12
C TYR A 118 -8.10 -15.05 -2.41
N PRO A 119 -8.83 -14.49 -1.44
CA PRO A 119 -10.16 -13.92 -1.68
C PRO A 119 -10.12 -12.90 -2.81
N ASP A 120 -11.17 -12.83 -3.62
CA ASP A 120 -11.25 -11.92 -4.77
C ASP A 120 -11.19 -10.44 -4.34
N GLU A 121 -11.64 -10.14 -3.11
CA GLU A 121 -11.62 -8.80 -2.52
C GLU A 121 -10.30 -8.45 -1.82
N ALA A 122 -9.33 -9.37 -1.77
CA ALA A 122 -8.02 -9.11 -1.18
C ALA A 122 -7.08 -8.50 -2.23
N ASP A 123 -6.37 -7.45 -1.83
CA ASP A 123 -5.32 -6.85 -2.65
C ASP A 123 -4.13 -7.78 -2.78
N ARG A 124 -3.34 -7.58 -3.85
CA ARG A 124 -2.07 -8.31 -4.01
C ARG A 124 -1.10 -7.93 -2.89
N PRO A 125 -0.29 -8.88 -2.40
CA PRO A 125 0.72 -8.60 -1.40
C PRO A 125 1.74 -7.60 -1.95
N THR A 126 2.04 -6.59 -1.16
CA THR A 126 3.08 -5.59 -1.44
C THR A 126 4.30 -5.89 -0.59
N LEU A 127 5.50 -5.80 -1.17
CA LEU A 127 6.75 -6.06 -0.47
C LEU A 127 7.46 -4.74 -0.20
N ARG A 128 8.02 -4.61 1.01
CA ARG A 128 8.87 -3.50 1.42
C ARG A 128 10.12 -4.06 2.07
N THR A 129 11.29 -3.54 1.71
CA THR A 129 12.52 -3.83 2.45
C THR A 129 12.67 -2.74 3.49
N ALA A 130 12.70 -3.07 4.78
CA ALA A 130 13.07 -2.07 5.77
C ALA A 130 14.61 -2.06 5.83
N GLY A 131 15.21 -1.34 4.88
CA GLY A 131 16.62 -0.97 4.91
C GLY A 131 16.82 0.35 5.66
N ALA A 132 18.09 0.72 5.90
CA ALA A 132 18.49 2.00 6.49
C ALA A 132 18.05 3.26 5.70
N GLU A 133 17.31 3.08 4.61
CA GLU A 133 16.85 4.11 3.66
C GLU A 133 15.39 4.55 3.89
N ASP A 134 14.62 3.87 4.76
CA ASP A 134 13.19 4.18 4.99
C ASP A 134 12.94 5.31 6.02
N ASN A 135 14.00 5.96 6.52
CA ASN A 135 13.84 7.12 7.40
C ASN A 135 13.43 8.33 6.56
N ALA A 136 12.18 8.77 6.71
CA ALA A 136 11.70 10.00 6.09
C ALA A 136 12.61 11.17 6.45
N ILE A 137 13.26 11.76 5.44
CA ILE A 137 14.17 12.91 5.60
C ILE A 137 13.43 14.21 5.91
N ALA A 138 12.14 14.27 5.59
CA ALA A 138 11.28 15.43 5.82
C ALA A 138 9.83 14.99 6.01
N TRP A 139 9.10 15.74 6.83
CA TRP A 139 7.66 15.61 7.03
C TRP A 139 6.98 16.92 6.67
N PHE A 140 5.93 16.84 5.87
CA PHE A 140 5.15 18.01 5.47
C PHE A 140 3.72 17.85 5.95
N ALA A 141 3.18 18.90 6.58
CA ALA A 141 1.77 18.98 6.93
C ALA A 141 1.06 19.87 5.91
N ILE A 142 -0.01 19.35 5.30
CA ILE A 142 -0.81 20.10 4.35
C ILE A 142 -1.97 20.73 5.12
N GLN A 143 -2.12 22.05 4.96
CA GLN A 143 -3.18 22.83 5.59
C GLN A 143 -3.90 23.66 4.53
N THR A 144 -5.19 23.88 4.75
CA THR A 144 -5.98 24.78 3.90
C THR A 144 -5.65 26.23 4.24
N VAL A 145 -5.57 27.08 3.22
CA VAL A 145 -5.42 28.54 3.40
C VAL A 145 -6.69 29.16 3.97
N GLU A 146 -6.55 30.31 4.62
CA GLU A 146 -7.68 31.07 5.16
C GLU A 146 -8.68 31.40 4.05
N GLY A 147 -9.98 31.14 4.29
CA GLY A 147 -11.04 31.29 3.30
C GLY A 147 -11.40 30.02 2.51
N ASN A 148 -10.64 28.93 2.64
CA ASN A 148 -10.99 27.63 2.06
C ASN A 148 -11.82 26.80 3.04
N SER A 149 -13.13 26.68 2.78
CA SER A 149 -14.07 25.93 3.61
C SER A 149 -14.11 24.43 3.33
N ARG A 150 -13.39 23.93 2.31
CA ARG A 150 -13.37 22.50 1.96
C ARG A 150 -12.48 21.74 2.94
N PRO A 151 -12.95 20.64 3.57
CA PRO A 151 -12.16 19.88 4.52
C PRO A 151 -10.86 19.32 3.89
N VAL A 152 -9.74 19.45 4.59
CA VAL A 152 -8.41 19.08 4.09
C VAL A 152 -8.30 17.64 3.60
N HIS A 153 -8.99 16.69 4.26
CA HIS A 153 -8.94 15.26 3.90
C HIS A 153 -9.47 14.97 2.48
N THR A 154 -10.35 15.83 1.96
CA THR A 154 -10.92 15.67 0.60
C THR A 154 -9.95 16.02 -0.52
N TYR A 155 -8.74 16.49 -0.19
CA TYR A 155 -7.68 16.77 -1.16
C TYR A 155 -6.74 15.57 -1.37
N GLY A 156 -7.07 14.37 -0.87
CA GLY A 156 -6.26 13.15 -1.02
C GLY A 156 -5.74 12.95 -2.45
N ASP A 157 -6.67 12.88 -3.42
CA ASP A 157 -6.34 12.74 -4.85
C ASP A 157 -5.36 13.81 -5.35
N PHE A 158 -5.51 15.07 -4.90
CA PHE A 158 -4.60 16.16 -5.28
C PHE A 158 -3.20 16.00 -4.67
N VAL A 159 -3.12 15.50 -3.43
CA VAL A 159 -1.84 15.23 -2.78
C VAL A 159 -1.10 14.10 -3.49
N GLU A 160 -1.81 13.01 -3.79
CA GLU A 160 -1.25 11.83 -4.45
C GLU A 160 -0.89 12.13 -5.92
N GLU A 161 -1.83 12.62 -6.73
CA GLU A 161 -1.62 12.77 -8.18
C GLU A 161 -0.79 13.99 -8.58
N VAL A 162 -0.71 15.03 -7.72
CA VAL A 162 -0.02 16.28 -8.09
C VAL A 162 1.19 16.54 -7.22
N ILE A 163 1.06 16.41 -5.90
CA ILE A 163 2.16 16.75 -4.98
C ILE A 163 3.19 15.64 -4.94
N GLN A 164 2.79 14.38 -4.69
CA GLN A 164 3.72 13.25 -4.65
C GLN A 164 4.46 13.08 -5.98
N ASP A 165 3.72 13.03 -7.09
CA ASP A 165 4.28 12.96 -8.45
C ASP A 165 5.32 14.04 -8.78
N ARG A 166 5.21 15.22 -8.17
CA ARG A 166 6.20 16.31 -8.33
C ARG A 166 7.43 16.11 -7.44
N VAL A 167 7.22 15.66 -6.21
CA VAL A 167 8.29 15.45 -5.23
C VAL A 167 9.13 14.23 -5.60
N GLU A 168 8.52 13.15 -6.07
CA GLU A 168 9.23 11.93 -6.49
C GLU A 168 10.11 12.13 -7.74
N ARG A 169 9.86 13.18 -8.52
CA ARG A 169 10.73 13.56 -9.65
C ARG A 169 12.01 14.29 -9.24
N VAL A 170 12.16 14.65 -7.98
CA VAL A 170 13.38 15.30 -7.48
C VAL A 170 14.48 14.26 -7.33
N GLU A 171 15.65 14.53 -7.91
CA GLU A 171 16.80 13.64 -7.82
C GLU A 171 17.19 13.37 -6.35
N GLY A 172 17.33 12.10 -6.00
CA GLY A 172 17.61 11.66 -4.63
C GLY A 172 16.36 11.35 -3.79
N VAL A 173 15.15 11.61 -4.29
CA VAL A 173 13.92 11.14 -3.65
C VAL A 173 13.61 9.72 -4.14
N SER A 174 13.74 8.75 -3.23
CA SER A 174 13.39 7.34 -3.51
C SER A 174 11.88 7.12 -3.47
N ARG A 175 11.18 7.79 -2.53
CA ARG A 175 9.77 7.54 -2.26
C ARG A 175 9.11 8.69 -1.50
N THR A 176 7.81 8.87 -1.72
CA THR A 176 6.96 9.68 -0.85
C THR A 176 5.79 8.88 -0.28
N ASP A 177 5.33 9.26 0.91
CA ASP A 177 4.16 8.68 1.57
C ASP A 177 3.17 9.80 1.90
N ALA A 178 1.89 9.58 1.62
CA ALA A 178 0.80 10.49 1.95
C ALA A 178 -0.13 9.81 2.97
N PHE A 179 -0.58 10.60 3.94
CA PHE A 179 -1.41 10.12 5.05
C PHE A 179 -2.61 11.05 5.26
N GLY A 180 -3.75 10.49 5.67
CA GLY A 180 -4.92 11.25 6.11
C GLY A 180 -5.88 11.72 5.00
N GLY A 181 -5.52 11.55 3.72
CA GLY A 181 -6.45 11.73 2.60
C GLY A 181 -7.56 10.67 2.61
N VAL A 182 -8.73 11.05 2.11
CA VAL A 182 -9.79 10.10 1.76
C VAL A 182 -9.94 10.08 0.24
N GLN A 183 -10.01 8.88 -0.32
CA GLN A 183 -10.23 8.70 -1.75
C GLN A 183 -11.67 9.06 -2.09
N ARG A 184 -11.86 9.70 -3.24
CA ARG A 184 -13.20 9.96 -3.78
C ARG A 184 -13.79 8.66 -4.30
N GLU A 185 -15.00 8.34 -3.87
CA GLU A 185 -15.72 7.13 -4.27
C GLU A 185 -17.07 7.49 -4.88
N LEU A 186 -17.60 6.62 -5.75
CA LEU A 186 -18.97 6.70 -6.21
C LEU A 186 -19.82 5.71 -5.41
N HIS A 187 -20.68 6.23 -4.53
CA HIS A 187 -21.52 5.40 -3.67
C HIS A 187 -22.81 5.03 -4.39
N ILE A 188 -23.15 3.74 -4.37
CA ILE A 188 -24.39 3.18 -4.93
C ILE A 188 -25.19 2.61 -3.76
N THR A 189 -26.09 3.42 -3.21
CA THR A 189 -26.92 3.06 -2.07
C THR A 189 -28.21 2.40 -2.56
N VAL A 190 -28.28 1.08 -2.50
CA VAL A 190 -29.44 0.31 -2.97
C VAL A 190 -30.59 0.39 -1.97
N LEU A 191 -31.81 0.64 -2.46
CA LEU A 191 -33.05 0.67 -1.68
C LEU A 191 -33.66 -0.75 -1.61
N PRO A 192 -33.66 -1.42 -0.43
CA PRO A 192 -34.08 -2.81 -0.30
C PRO A 192 -35.51 -3.07 -0.78
N GLU A 193 -36.43 -2.14 -0.52
CA GLU A 193 -37.83 -2.23 -0.91
C GLU A 193 -38.01 -2.24 -2.44
N ARG A 194 -37.24 -1.43 -3.17
CA ARG A 194 -37.30 -1.37 -4.64
C ARG A 194 -36.63 -2.60 -5.25
N MET A 195 -35.50 -3.00 -4.70
CA MET A 195 -34.81 -4.23 -5.11
C MET A 195 -35.72 -5.47 -4.98
N ALA A 196 -36.47 -5.57 -3.88
CA ALA A 196 -37.43 -6.65 -3.65
C ALA A 196 -38.60 -6.63 -4.65
N GLN A 197 -39.15 -5.46 -4.99
CA GLN A 197 -40.23 -5.33 -5.98
C GLN A 197 -39.81 -5.85 -7.36
N PHE A 198 -38.55 -5.64 -7.74
CA PHE A 198 -38.02 -6.12 -9.01
C PHE A 198 -37.39 -7.50 -8.93
N GLY A 199 -37.39 -8.16 -7.76
CA GLY A 199 -36.81 -9.48 -7.55
C GLY A 199 -35.34 -9.56 -7.96
N LEU A 200 -34.57 -8.53 -7.60
CA LEU A 200 -33.12 -8.42 -7.84
C LEU A 200 -32.36 -8.76 -6.55
N THR A 201 -31.16 -9.31 -6.68
CA THR A 201 -30.25 -9.51 -5.54
C THR A 201 -29.03 -8.59 -5.62
N VAL A 202 -28.40 -8.30 -4.48
CA VAL A 202 -27.16 -7.51 -4.45
C VAL A 202 -26.08 -8.14 -5.33
N THR A 203 -25.96 -9.47 -5.32
CA THR A 203 -25.01 -10.22 -6.16
C THR A 203 -25.28 -10.05 -7.66
N GLU A 204 -26.55 -10.06 -8.07
CA GLU A 204 -26.90 -9.79 -9.48
C GLU A 204 -26.53 -8.37 -9.88
N ILE A 205 -26.78 -7.38 -9.01
CA ILE A 205 -26.45 -5.97 -9.26
C ILE A 205 -24.94 -5.80 -9.41
N THR A 206 -24.14 -6.35 -8.49
CA THR A 206 -22.67 -6.25 -8.56
C THR A 206 -22.10 -6.93 -9.80
N GLN A 207 -22.62 -8.10 -10.19
CA GLN A 207 -22.22 -8.77 -11.43
C GLN A 207 -22.55 -7.93 -12.67
N LYS A 208 -23.75 -7.32 -12.73
CA LYS A 208 -24.16 -6.47 -13.85
C LYS A 208 -23.33 -5.19 -13.93
N LEU A 209 -23.04 -4.56 -12.80
CA LEU A 209 -22.16 -3.39 -12.72
C LEU A 209 -20.74 -3.72 -13.20
N ARG A 210 -20.17 -4.86 -12.75
CA ARG A 210 -18.85 -5.32 -13.22
C ARG A 210 -18.83 -5.59 -14.73
N ALA A 211 -19.90 -6.20 -15.27
CA ALA A 211 -20.01 -6.46 -16.70
C ALA A 211 -20.19 -5.18 -17.52
N ALA A 212 -20.85 -4.16 -16.96
CA ALA A 212 -21.02 -2.86 -17.59
C ALA A 212 -19.74 -2.03 -17.55
N ASN A 213 -18.97 -2.10 -16.45
CA ASN A 213 -17.71 -1.40 -16.25
C ASN A 213 -16.51 -2.08 -16.95
N ALA A 214 -16.70 -2.48 -18.21
CA ALA A 214 -15.68 -3.18 -18.98
C ALA A 214 -15.47 -2.49 -20.33
N SER A 215 -14.25 -2.02 -20.56
CA SER A 215 -13.80 -1.53 -21.86
C SER A 215 -13.45 -2.73 -22.77
N VAL A 216 -14.15 -2.88 -23.89
CA VAL A 216 -13.94 -3.99 -24.83
C VAL A 216 -13.44 -3.46 -26.17
N SER A 217 -12.31 -3.96 -26.64
CA SER A 217 -11.86 -3.72 -28.02
C SER A 217 -12.69 -4.58 -28.97
N ALA A 218 -13.37 -3.94 -29.92
CA ALA A 218 -14.11 -4.63 -30.97
C ALA A 218 -13.21 -5.02 -32.16
N GLY A 219 -11.89 -4.81 -32.03
CA GLY A 219 -10.91 -5.06 -33.08
C GLY A 219 -10.77 -3.85 -33.99
N ASP A 220 -10.39 -4.11 -35.23
CA ASP A 220 -10.20 -3.08 -36.25
C ASP A 220 -11.03 -3.35 -37.49
N VAL A 221 -11.47 -2.26 -38.11
CA VAL A 221 -12.24 -2.26 -39.36
C VAL A 221 -11.37 -1.61 -40.42
N GLU A 222 -11.08 -2.37 -41.48
CA GLU A 222 -10.36 -1.86 -42.63
C GLU A 222 -11.34 -1.31 -43.67
N GLU A 223 -11.15 -0.05 -44.06
CA GLU A 223 -11.90 0.61 -45.13
C GLU A 223 -10.93 1.21 -46.15
N GLY A 224 -10.79 0.54 -47.30
CA GLY A 224 -9.86 0.93 -48.35
C GLY A 224 -8.39 0.84 -47.92
N LYS A 225 -7.73 2.00 -47.72
CA LYS A 225 -6.34 2.10 -47.22
C LYS A 225 -6.26 2.56 -45.76
N ARG A 226 -7.39 2.65 -45.05
CA ARG A 226 -7.47 3.13 -43.67
C ARG A 226 -7.89 1.99 -42.75
N ARG A 227 -7.29 1.94 -41.56
CA ARG A 227 -7.61 0.98 -40.51
C ARG A 227 -8.15 1.75 -39.32
N TYR A 228 -9.40 1.50 -38.94
CA TYR A 228 -10.05 2.12 -37.80
C TYR A 228 -10.09 1.13 -36.64
N LEU A 229 -9.49 1.50 -35.50
CA LEU A 229 -9.64 0.72 -34.28
C LEU A 229 -10.99 1.05 -33.66
N VAL A 230 -11.82 0.03 -33.44
CA VAL A 230 -13.14 0.19 -32.81
C VAL A 230 -13.03 -0.29 -31.36
N ARG A 231 -13.32 0.59 -30.42
CA ARG A 231 -13.35 0.29 -28.98
C ARG A 231 -14.71 0.71 -28.43
N ALA A 232 -15.32 -0.17 -27.65
CA ALA A 232 -16.46 0.16 -26.81
C ALA A 232 -15.94 0.66 -25.45
N GLU A 233 -16.28 1.89 -25.11
CA GLU A 233 -15.99 2.51 -23.83
C GLU A 233 -17.13 2.19 -22.85
N GLY A 234 -16.79 1.52 -21.75
CA GLY A 234 -17.74 1.08 -20.73
C GLY A 234 -17.45 1.63 -19.34
N GLU A 235 -16.53 2.59 -19.22
CA GLU A 235 -16.09 3.13 -17.92
C GLU A 235 -17.21 3.90 -17.22
N LEU A 236 -17.43 3.57 -15.95
CA LEU A 236 -18.53 4.08 -15.12
C LEU A 236 -18.08 5.22 -14.19
N ASP A 237 -17.61 6.32 -14.78
CA ASP A 237 -16.95 7.40 -14.01
C ASP A 237 -17.90 8.51 -13.53
N THR A 238 -19.14 8.50 -14.03
CA THR A 238 -20.15 9.51 -13.70
C THR A 238 -21.37 8.86 -13.02
N PRO A 239 -22.01 9.56 -12.05
CA PRO A 239 -23.25 9.11 -11.45
C PRO A 239 -24.33 8.81 -12.50
N GLU A 240 -24.36 9.59 -13.58
CA GLU A 240 -25.30 9.44 -14.69
C GLU A 240 -25.06 8.14 -15.46
N ALA A 241 -23.80 7.83 -15.78
CA ALA A 241 -23.44 6.57 -16.42
C ALA A 241 -23.84 5.36 -15.57
N VAL A 242 -23.59 5.43 -14.25
CA VAL A 242 -23.97 4.36 -13.33
C VAL A 242 -25.48 4.20 -13.22
N ARG A 243 -26.23 5.31 -13.08
CA ARG A 243 -27.70 5.26 -13.04
C ARG A 243 -28.30 4.64 -14.29
N ALA A 244 -27.67 4.83 -15.45
CA ALA A 244 -28.15 4.32 -16.74
C ALA A 244 -27.89 2.81 -16.94
N VAL A 245 -27.10 2.17 -16.08
CA VAL A 245 -26.80 0.72 -16.20
C VAL A 245 -28.09 -0.09 -16.06
N VAL A 246 -28.34 -0.94 -17.04
CA VAL A 246 -29.54 -1.79 -17.10
C VAL A 246 -29.29 -3.07 -16.31
N LEU A 247 -30.14 -3.32 -15.32
CA LEU A 247 -30.06 -4.49 -14.44
C LEU A 247 -30.95 -5.62 -14.93
N ARG A 248 -32.16 -5.28 -15.41
CA ARG A 248 -33.13 -6.25 -15.91
C ARG A 248 -33.94 -5.65 -17.05
N THR A 249 -34.26 -6.48 -18.03
CA THR A 249 -35.18 -6.17 -19.12
C THR A 249 -36.33 -7.16 -19.09
N ALA A 250 -37.55 -6.67 -19.04
CA ALA A 250 -38.76 -7.47 -19.15
C ALA A 250 -39.48 -7.11 -20.44
N SER A 251 -39.81 -8.10 -21.26
CA SER A 251 -40.62 -7.91 -22.46
C SER A 251 -42.01 -8.46 -22.21
N ASP A 252 -43.03 -7.63 -22.39
CA ASP A 252 -44.42 -8.08 -22.35
C ASP A 252 -44.78 -8.71 -23.70
N SER A 253 -44.98 -10.02 -23.69
CA SER A 253 -45.32 -10.81 -24.88
C SER A 253 -46.69 -10.46 -25.48
N ALA A 254 -47.57 -9.77 -24.76
CA ALA A 254 -48.91 -9.39 -25.23
C ALA A 254 -48.96 -7.98 -25.86
N THR A 255 -48.14 -7.04 -25.37
CA THR A 255 -48.13 -5.64 -25.84
C THR A 255 -46.88 -5.25 -26.63
N GLY A 256 -45.85 -6.11 -26.65
CA GLY A 256 -44.55 -5.83 -27.28
C GLY A 256 -43.74 -4.74 -26.56
N ARG A 257 -44.17 -4.29 -25.37
CA ARG A 257 -43.48 -3.25 -24.60
C ARG A 257 -42.31 -3.85 -23.84
N ILE A 258 -41.15 -3.19 -23.95
CA ILE A 258 -39.94 -3.56 -23.22
C ILE A 258 -39.82 -2.60 -22.02
N GLY A 259 -39.95 -3.13 -20.82
CA GLY A 259 -39.59 -2.46 -19.58
C GLY A 259 -38.12 -2.72 -19.26
N ARG A 260 -37.39 -1.68 -18.89
CA ARG A 260 -36.02 -1.81 -18.35
C ARG A 260 -36.00 -1.30 -16.92
N VAL A 261 -35.29 -2.01 -16.05
CA VAL A 261 -34.96 -1.60 -14.69
C VAL A 261 -33.49 -1.24 -14.69
N THR A 262 -33.20 -0.01 -14.31
CA THR A 262 -31.85 0.54 -14.23
C THR A 262 -31.40 0.69 -12.78
N VAL A 263 -30.11 0.95 -12.57
CA VAL A 263 -29.59 1.25 -11.23
C VAL A 263 -30.29 2.47 -10.63
N GLY A 264 -30.57 3.50 -11.43
CA GLY A 264 -31.29 4.69 -10.96
C GLY A 264 -32.72 4.44 -10.46
N ASP A 265 -33.34 3.33 -10.88
CA ASP A 265 -34.68 2.97 -10.40
C ASP A 265 -34.64 2.38 -8.99
N ILE A 266 -33.54 1.74 -8.61
CA ILE A 266 -33.42 0.96 -7.37
C ILE A 266 -32.36 1.46 -6.39
N ALA A 267 -31.52 2.41 -6.78
CA ALA A 267 -30.41 2.90 -5.97
C ALA A 267 -30.18 4.41 -6.13
N GLU A 268 -29.72 5.04 -5.06
CA GLU A 268 -29.21 6.41 -5.10
C GLU A 268 -27.72 6.40 -5.40
N VAL A 269 -27.30 7.20 -6.38
CA VAL A 269 -25.90 7.29 -6.81
C VAL A 269 -25.40 8.70 -6.56
N SER A 270 -24.38 8.83 -5.71
CA SER A 270 -23.77 10.10 -5.32
C SER A 270 -22.27 9.96 -5.14
N TYR A 271 -21.54 11.06 -5.36
CA TYR A 271 -20.14 11.12 -4.95
C TYR A 271 -20.05 11.14 -3.43
N GLY A 272 -19.17 10.29 -2.92
CA GLY A 272 -18.81 10.19 -1.52
C GLY A 272 -17.29 10.17 -1.35
N TYR A 273 -16.88 9.95 -0.12
CA TYR A 273 -15.49 9.72 0.23
C TYR A 273 -15.39 8.42 1.01
N SER A 274 -14.26 7.73 0.85
CA SER A 274 -13.95 6.54 1.64
C SER A 274 -13.92 6.86 3.14
N GLU A 275 -14.21 5.86 3.97
CA GLU A 275 -14.10 6.03 5.42
C GLU A 275 -12.64 6.35 5.83
N PRO A 276 -12.41 7.34 6.71
CA PRO A 276 -11.07 7.68 7.17
C PRO A 276 -10.44 6.51 7.96
N ARG A 277 -9.48 5.81 7.34
CA ARG A 277 -8.74 4.70 7.99
C ARG A 277 -7.42 5.13 8.63
N ALA A 278 -6.89 6.29 8.27
CA ALA A 278 -5.64 6.79 8.82
C ALA A 278 -5.90 7.65 10.07
N ARG A 279 -5.44 7.18 11.24
CA ARG A 279 -5.24 8.03 12.41
C ARG A 279 -3.76 8.34 12.53
N ILE A 280 -3.38 9.56 12.18
CA ILE A 280 -2.07 10.10 12.57
C ILE A 280 -2.21 10.46 14.05
N ARG A 281 -1.45 9.80 14.92
CA ARG A 281 -1.40 10.10 16.36
C ARG A 281 -0.15 10.90 16.67
#